data_AF-A0AAU7H8F5-F1
#
_entry.id   AF-A0AAU7H8F5-F1
#
_cell.length_a   1.000
_cell.length_b   1.000
_cell.length_c   1.000
_cell.angle_alpha   90.00
_cell.angle_beta   90.00
_cell.angle_gamma   90.00
#
_symmetry.space_group_name_H-M   'P 1'
#
loop_
_entity.id
_entity.type
_entity.pdbx_description
1 polymer ?
#
loop_
_entity_poly.entity_id
_entity_poly.type
_entity_poly.pdbx_seq_one_letter_code
_entity_poly.pdbx_strand_id
1 'polypeptide(L)' 'MSTQKSKTDQYQIRLAHELRAQLEEEMRKDGDSSLATWIKRIIRKELQSRGIKPMG' A
#
# COMPACT_ATOMS: atom_id res chain seq x y z
N MET A 1 13.98 25.82 -14.29
CA MET A 1 12.78 25.62 -13.45
C MET A 1 13.05 24.41 -12.58
N SER A 2 13.21 24.61 -11.27
CA SER A 2 13.53 23.55 -10.31
C SER A 2 12.28 22.68 -10.10
N THR A 3 12.25 21.50 -10.71
CA THR A 3 11.19 20.52 -10.49
C THR A 3 11.34 19.93 -9.09
N GLN A 4 10.58 20.49 -8.14
CA GLN A 4 10.39 19.93 -6.82
C GLN A 4 9.76 18.54 -7.01
N LYS A 5 10.58 17.48 -6.99
CA LYS A 5 10.12 16.09 -7.05
C LYS A 5 9.05 15.91 -5.97
N SER A 6 7.81 15.71 -6.37
CA SER A 6 6.76 15.16 -5.50
C SER A 6 7.37 13.91 -4.86
N LYS A 7 7.56 13.92 -3.52
CA LYS A 7 8.25 12.89 -2.73
C LYS A 7 7.52 11.52 -2.70
N THR A 8 6.73 11.21 -3.72
CA THR A 8 5.92 10.02 -3.82
C THR A 8 6.09 9.42 -5.20
N ASP A 9 6.93 8.40 -5.30
CA ASP A 9 7.00 7.57 -6.50
C ASP A 9 5.65 6.86 -6.69
N GLN A 10 5.07 6.98 -7.90
CA GLN A 10 3.88 6.21 -8.25
C GLN A 10 4.28 4.76 -8.47
N TYR A 11 3.80 3.87 -7.61
CA TYR A 11 4.02 2.44 -7.75
C TYR A 11 2.89 1.83 -8.59
N GLN A 12 3.18 1.50 -9.85
CA GLN A 12 2.25 0.78 -10.72
C GLN A 12 2.35 -0.72 -10.44
N ILE A 13 1.34 -1.27 -9.76
CA ILE A 13 1.24 -2.72 -9.53
C ILE A 13 0.34 -3.33 -10.58
N ARG A 14 0.85 -4.31 -11.33
CA ARG A 14 -0.01 -5.21 -12.10
C ARG A 14 -0.46 -6.33 -11.18
N LEU A 15 -1.67 -6.18 -10.64
CA LEU A 15 -2.33 -7.22 -9.86
C LEU A 15 -3.21 -8.05 -10.79
N ALA A 16 -3.16 -9.38 -10.64
CA ALA A 16 -4.17 -10.25 -11.24
C ALA A 16 -5.56 -9.90 -10.69
N HIS A 17 -6.60 -10.10 -11.48
CA HIS A 17 -7.97 -9.73 -11.10
C HIS A 17 -8.42 -10.41 -9.80
N GLU A 18 -8.06 -11.68 -9.64
CA GLU A 18 -8.35 -12.47 -8.43
C GLU A 18 -7.66 -11.91 -7.19
N LEU A 19 -6.37 -11.57 -7.31
CA LEU A 19 -5.60 -10.98 -6.22
C LEU A 19 -6.20 -9.62 -5.83
N ARG A 20 -6.59 -8.80 -6.80
CA ARG A 20 -7.26 -7.53 -6.52
C ARG A 20 -8.57 -7.73 -5.77
N ALA A 21 -9.40 -8.70 -6.17
CA ALA A 21 -10.66 -9.00 -5.50
C ALA A 21 -10.46 -9.43 -4.04
N GLN A 22 -9.44 -10.27 -3.78
CA GLN A 22 -9.08 -10.66 -2.41
C GLN A 22 -8.61 -9.46 -1.58
N LEU A 23 -7.76 -8.59 -2.14
CA LEU A 23 -7.30 -7.38 -1.47
C LEU A 23 -8.47 -6.42 -1.18
N GLU A 24 -9.45 -6.29 -2.08
CA GLU A 24 -10.66 -5.48 -1.84
C GLU A 24 -11.54 -6.07 -0.74
N GLU A 25 -11.69 -7.40 -0.69
CA GLU A 25 -12.46 -8.05 0.37
C GLU A 25 -11.83 -7.88 1.75
N GLU A 26 -10.52 -8.11 1.87
CA GLU A 26 -9.78 -7.94 3.12
C GLU A 26 -9.74 -6.45 3.54
N MET A 27 -9.54 -5.54 2.59
CA MET A 27 -9.68 -4.09 2.84
C MET A 27 -11.04 -3.74 3.41
N ARG A 28 -12.13 -4.30 2.84
CA ARG A 28 -13.49 -4.07 3.32
C ARG A 28 -13.71 -4.63 4.72
N LYS A 29 -13.12 -5.79 5.04
CA LYS A 29 -13.14 -6.37 6.39
C LYS A 29 -12.41 -5.49 7.40
N ASP A 30 -11.31 -4.88 6.99
CA ASP A 30 -10.53 -3.93 7.80
C ASP A 30 -11.16 -2.54 7.91
N GLY A 31 -12.19 -2.24 7.11
CA GLY A 31 -12.91 -0.95 7.11
C GLY A 31 -12.16 0.19 6.42
N ASP A 32 -11.16 -0.11 5.58
CA ASP A 32 -10.40 0.89 4.85
C ASP A 32 -11.13 1.32 3.56
N SER A 33 -11.09 2.63 3.25
CA SER A 33 -11.78 3.19 2.08
C SER A 33 -10.96 3.13 0.78
N SER A 34 -9.68 2.78 0.85
CA SER A 34 -8.80 2.76 -0.32
C SER A 34 -7.80 1.62 -0.26
N LEU A 35 -7.74 0.85 -1.36
CA LEU A 35 -6.84 -0.29 -1.48
C LEU A 35 -5.38 0.15 -1.33
N ALA A 36 -5.05 1.33 -1.84
CA ALA A 36 -3.71 1.90 -1.73
C ALA A 36 -3.33 2.20 -0.27
N THR A 37 -4.27 2.74 0.51
CA THR A 37 -4.07 3.03 1.94
C THR A 37 -3.94 1.73 2.73
N TRP A 38 -4.83 0.78 2.47
CA TRP A 38 -4.79 -0.52 3.12
C TRP A 38 -3.51 -1.30 2.79
N ILE A 39 -3.10 -1.37 1.51
CA ILE A 39 -1.83 -1.99 1.11
C ILE A 39 -0.65 -1.33 1.81
N LYS A 40 -0.58 0.02 1.89
CA LYS A 40 0.48 0.70 2.64
C LYS A 40 0.48 0.30 4.11
N ARG A 41 -0.70 0.12 4.72
CA ARG A 41 -0.85 -0.30 6.12
C ARG A 41 -0.35 -1.74 6.33
N ILE A 42 -0.73 -2.67 5.45
CA ILE A 42 -0.27 -4.07 5.49
C ILE A 42 1.25 -4.14 5.30
N ILE A 43 1.80 -3.45 4.29
CA ILE A 43 3.25 -3.41 4.06
C ILE A 43 3.97 -2.81 5.27
N ARG A 44 3.46 -1.72 5.86
CA ARG A 44 4.03 -1.10 7.05
C ARG A 44 4.04 -2.07 8.25
N LYS A 45 2.95 -2.81 8.45
CA LYS A 45 2.83 -3.82 9.52
C LYS A 45 3.78 -5.01 9.29
N GLU A 46 3.90 -5.47 8.05
CA GLU A 46 4.84 -6.53 7.65
C GLU A 46 6.30 -6.09 7.88
N LEU A 47 6.66 -4.87 7.49
CA LEU A 47 8.00 -4.30 7.74
C LEU A 47 8.30 -4.23 9.24
N GLN A 48 7.34 -3.76 10.05
CA GLN A 48 7.49 -3.74 11.51
C GLN A 48 7.66 -5.15 12.10
N SER A 49 6.89 -6.14 11.62
CA SER A 49 7.01 -7.55 12.02
C SER A 49 8.42 -8.10 11.77
N ARG A 50 9.06 -7.65 10.68
CA ARG A 50 10.44 -8.01 10.33
C ARG A 50 11.51 -7.18 11.07
N GLY A 51 11.10 -6.30 11.99
CA GLY A 51 12.00 -5.42 12.73
C GLY A 51 12.52 -4.23 11.93
N ILE A 52 11.99 -3.99 10.73
CA ILE A 52 12.37 -2.86 9.88
C ILE A 52 11.49 -1.67 10.28
N LYS A 53 12.11 -0.60 10.79
CA LYS A 53 11.40 0.67 11.05
C LYS A 53 10.92 1.25 9.71
N PRO A 54 9.60 1.36 9.47
CA PRO A 54 9.11 1.97 8.25
C PRO A 54 9.48 3.45 8.27
N MET A 55 10.41 3.86 7.40
CA MET A 55 10.71 5.26 7.17
C MET A 55 9.66 5.81 6.18
N GLY A 56 8.52 6.27 6.70
CA GLY A 56 7.41 6.82 5.89
C GLY A 56 6.07 6.76 6.57
#